data_AF-A0A1Z2LD65-F1
#
_entry.id   AF-A0A1Z2LD65-F1
#
_cell.length_a   1.000
_cell.length_b   1.000
_cell.length_c   1.000
_cell.angle_alpha   90.00
_cell.angle_beta   90.00
_cell.angle_gamma   90.00
#
_symmetry.space_group_name_H-M   'P 1'
#
loop_
_entity.id
_entity.type
_entity.pdbx_description
1 polymer ?
#
loop_
_entity_poly.entity_id
_entity_poly.type
_entity_poly.pdbx_seq_one_letter_code
_entity_poly.pdbx_strand_id
1 'polypeptide(L)'
;MATDPSTGLQGIDPGVWEQLARVVNEREQGGDPATTAEQLKQHYIAEARKFEDQGVEPPKVTRTLSGEADKWDPWEIAVIGPVSVYGGIEFSGGEEWVARAEAGIKLSGKVIWSEGFNLNSKMNSISWEKRLGVVWGKLTVGIRGDKHCLTVSGEGCYWWGKWHCAGFDETLGCFG
;
A
#
# COMPACT_ATOMS: atom_id res chain seq x y z
N MET A 1 -25.18 -0.28 7.30
CA MET A 1 -25.62 0.98 7.94
C MET A 1 -24.37 1.79 8.18
N ALA A 2 -24.28 2.98 7.61
CA ALA A 2 -23.16 3.90 7.80
C ALA A 2 -22.98 4.18 9.30
N THR A 3 -21.84 3.81 9.87
CA THR A 3 -21.51 4.20 11.24
C THR A 3 -21.16 5.69 11.26
N ASP A 4 -21.66 6.45 12.26
CA ASP A 4 -21.20 7.83 12.46
C ASP A 4 -19.67 7.87 12.72
N PRO A 5 -18.90 8.83 12.19
CA PRO A 5 -17.45 8.91 12.31
C PRO A 5 -16.95 8.94 13.75
N SER A 6 -17.71 9.55 14.67
CA SER A 6 -17.36 9.54 16.08
C SER A 6 -17.36 8.12 16.64
N THR A 7 -18.26 7.28 16.14
CA THR A 7 -18.35 5.86 16.49
C THR A 7 -17.36 5.03 15.67
N GLY A 8 -17.17 5.33 14.38
CA GLY A 8 -16.18 4.67 13.52
C GLY A 8 -14.74 4.88 13.99
N LEU A 9 -14.42 6.03 14.58
CA LEU A 9 -13.11 6.31 15.14
C LEU A 9 -13.02 6.07 16.65
N GLN A 10 -14.04 5.45 17.26
CA GLN A 10 -14.02 5.17 18.68
C GLN A 10 -12.78 4.33 19.05
N GLY A 11 -12.07 4.76 20.10
CA GLY A 11 -10.85 4.09 20.57
C GLY A 11 -9.56 4.51 19.85
N ILE A 12 -9.63 5.38 18.84
CA ILE A 12 -8.45 5.95 18.20
C ILE A 12 -7.98 7.20 18.94
N ASP A 13 -6.73 7.18 19.39
CA ASP A 13 -6.10 8.33 20.03
C ASP A 13 -5.97 9.50 19.03
N PRO A 14 -6.34 10.74 19.42
CA PRO A 14 -6.24 11.90 18.54
C PRO A 14 -4.84 12.13 17.96
N GLY A 15 -3.79 11.81 18.72
CA GLY A 15 -2.38 11.96 18.32
C GLY A 15 -1.95 11.00 17.20
N VAL A 16 -2.72 9.95 16.90
CA VAL A 16 -2.44 9.07 15.75
C VAL A 16 -2.43 9.86 14.44
N TRP A 17 -3.35 10.79 14.28
CA TRP A 17 -3.46 11.59 13.06
C TRP A 17 -2.28 12.55 12.90
N GLU A 18 -1.78 13.11 13.99
CA GLU A 18 -0.58 13.94 13.99
C GLU A 18 0.66 13.12 13.62
N GLN A 19 0.79 11.92 14.17
CA GLN A 19 1.89 11.01 13.84
C GLN A 19 1.86 10.60 12.36
N LEU A 20 0.69 10.23 11.84
CA LEU A 20 0.54 9.86 10.43
C LEU A 20 0.80 11.05 9.51
N ALA A 21 0.28 12.24 9.82
CA ALA A 21 0.55 13.44 9.04
C ALA A 21 2.05 13.78 9.02
N ARG A 22 2.74 13.67 10.17
CA ARG A 22 4.21 13.85 10.21
C ARG A 22 4.92 12.85 9.31
N VAL A 23 4.55 11.57 9.38
CA VAL A 23 5.12 10.49 8.55
C VAL A 23 4.90 10.74 7.05
N VAL A 24 3.71 11.23 6.66
CA VAL A 24 3.41 11.62 5.28
C VAL A 24 4.30 12.77 4.84
N ASN A 25 4.37 13.84 5.64
CA ASN A 25 5.14 15.05 5.29
C ASN A 25 6.65 14.80 5.25
N GLU A 26 7.18 13.89 6.07
CA GLU A 26 8.58 13.45 6.00
C GLU A 26 8.92 12.75 4.68
N ARG A 27 7.91 12.22 3.97
CA ARG A 27 8.06 11.40 2.77
C ARG A 27 7.60 12.10 1.49
N GLU A 28 6.83 13.18 1.59
CA GLU A 28 6.47 13.99 0.43
C GLU A 28 7.72 14.59 -0.20
N GLN A 29 8.05 14.12 -1.41
CA GLN A 29 9.09 14.68 -2.26
C GLN A 29 8.42 15.52 -3.34
N GLY A 30 8.58 16.84 -3.25
CA GLY A 30 7.94 17.79 -4.17
C GLY A 30 7.11 18.81 -3.40
N GLY A 31 7.05 20.05 -3.89
CA GLY A 31 6.53 21.24 -3.18
C GLY A 31 5.02 21.27 -2.94
N ASP A 32 4.38 20.11 -2.73
CA ASP A 32 3.01 20.02 -2.26
C ASP A 32 2.90 20.63 -0.85
N PRO A 33 1.77 21.25 -0.51
CA PRO A 33 1.53 21.77 0.82
C PRO A 33 1.44 20.62 1.82
N ALA A 34 2.11 20.79 2.96
CA ALA A 34 2.13 19.81 4.04
C ALA A 34 0.70 19.34 4.41
N THR A 35 0.51 18.03 4.45
CA THR A 35 -0.73 17.39 4.86
C THR A 35 -0.93 17.57 6.38
N THR A 36 -2.05 18.14 6.80
CA THR A 36 -2.40 18.28 8.22
C THR A 36 -3.08 17.02 8.77
N ALA A 37 -3.02 16.82 10.08
CA ALA A 37 -3.71 15.73 10.77
C ALA A 37 -5.22 15.71 10.50
N GLU A 38 -5.85 16.89 10.50
CA GLU A 38 -7.29 17.00 10.24
C GLU A 38 -7.64 16.69 8.78
N GLN A 39 -6.85 17.16 7.81
CA GLN A 39 -7.06 16.80 6.40
C GLN A 39 -6.95 15.29 6.18
N LEU A 40 -5.90 14.66 6.72
CA LEU A 40 -5.70 13.22 6.59
C LEU A 40 -6.85 12.44 7.24
N LYS A 41 -7.30 12.85 8.42
CA LYS A 41 -8.44 12.27 9.12
C LYS A 41 -9.74 12.41 8.33
N GLN A 42 -10.01 13.58 7.75
CA GLN A 42 -11.23 13.81 6.96
C GLN A 42 -11.25 12.96 5.68
N HIS A 43 -10.11 12.85 4.98
CA HIS A 43 -9.99 11.98 3.82
C HIS A 43 -10.21 10.50 4.18
N TYR A 44 -9.59 10.05 5.28
CA TYR A 44 -9.81 8.72 5.81
C TYR A 44 -11.28 8.44 6.09
N ILE A 45 -11.96 9.34 6.82
CA ILE A 45 -13.38 9.23 7.15
C ILE A 45 -14.23 9.14 5.88
N ALA A 46 -13.94 9.97 4.88
CA ALA A 46 -14.70 10.02 3.64
C ALA A 46 -14.59 8.69 2.87
N GLU A 47 -13.39 8.15 2.73
CA GLU A 47 -13.15 6.89 2.02
C GLU A 47 -13.65 5.67 2.80
N ALA A 48 -13.44 5.63 4.12
CA ALA A 48 -13.98 4.58 4.97
C ALA A 48 -15.51 4.55 4.91
N ARG A 49 -16.19 5.70 5.06
CA ARG A 49 -17.66 5.80 4.92
C ARG A 49 -18.13 5.35 3.55
N LYS A 50 -17.48 5.82 2.48
CA LYS A 50 -17.83 5.42 1.12
C LYS A 50 -17.76 3.89 0.97
N PHE A 51 -16.73 3.26 1.51
CA PHE A 51 -16.60 1.81 1.54
C PHE A 51 -17.71 1.13 2.36
N GLU A 52 -18.02 1.61 3.56
CA GLU A 52 -19.11 1.04 4.39
C GLU A 52 -20.49 1.18 3.75
N ASP A 53 -20.71 2.26 2.98
CA ASP A 53 -21.99 2.57 2.35
C ASP A 53 -22.21 1.79 1.06
N GLN A 54 -21.17 1.65 0.26
CA GLN A 54 -21.27 1.14 -1.11
C GLN A 54 -20.66 -0.25 -1.27
N GLY A 55 -19.86 -0.70 -0.30
CA GLY A 55 -18.81 -1.67 -0.58
C GLY A 55 -17.82 -1.10 -1.60
N VAL A 56 -16.81 -1.86 -1.98
CA VAL A 56 -16.03 -1.56 -3.19
C VAL A 56 -15.87 -2.85 -3.97
N GLU A 57 -15.94 -2.73 -5.28
CA GLU A 57 -15.49 -3.75 -6.22
C GLU A 57 -14.03 -4.18 -5.89
N PRO A 58 -13.64 -5.41 -6.23
CA PRO A 58 -12.29 -5.91 -5.96
C PRO A 58 -11.21 -4.94 -6.46
N PRO A 59 -9.99 -5.01 -5.87
CA PRO A 59 -8.87 -4.14 -6.20
C PRO A 59 -8.76 -3.85 -7.70
N LYS A 60 -8.87 -2.58 -8.08
CA LYS A 60 -8.54 -2.18 -9.45
C LYS A 60 -7.03 -1.94 -9.50
N VAL A 61 -6.28 -2.92 -10.01
CA VAL A 61 -4.84 -2.77 -10.25
C VAL A 61 -4.65 -1.69 -11.31
N THR A 62 -4.21 -0.51 -10.89
CA THR A 62 -3.88 0.57 -11.81
C THR A 62 -2.42 0.40 -12.21
N ARG A 63 -2.20 -0.14 -13.41
CA ARG A 63 -0.86 -0.34 -13.97
C ARG A 63 -0.50 0.86 -14.82
N THR A 64 0.53 1.60 -14.42
CA THR A 64 1.19 2.55 -15.32
C THR A 64 2.52 1.94 -15.69
N LEU A 65 2.54 1.17 -16.79
CA LEU A 65 3.79 0.65 -17.33
C LEU A 65 4.46 1.77 -18.12
N SER A 66 5.45 2.41 -17.52
CA SER A 66 6.34 3.33 -18.20
C SER A 66 7.77 2.92 -17.80
N GLY A 67 8.56 2.55 -18.79
CA GLY A 67 9.93 2.08 -18.61
C GLY A 67 10.43 1.25 -19.80
N GLU A 68 11.73 1.38 -20.08
CA GLU A 68 12.50 0.39 -20.84
C GLU A 68 12.35 -0.98 -20.15
N ALA A 69 12.46 -2.08 -20.90
CA ALA A 69 11.94 -3.42 -20.59
C ALA A 69 12.25 -4.04 -19.20
N ASP A 70 13.08 -3.39 -18.38
CA ASP A 70 13.58 -3.88 -17.11
C ASP A 70 13.25 -2.97 -15.91
N LYS A 71 12.47 -1.89 -16.09
CA LYS A 71 11.99 -1.03 -14.99
C LYS A 71 10.49 -0.83 -15.08
N TRP A 72 9.78 -1.13 -13.99
CA TRP A 72 8.36 -0.83 -13.86
C TRP A 72 8.16 0.30 -12.86
N ASP A 73 7.56 1.38 -13.39
CA ASP A 73 7.05 2.50 -12.62
C ASP A 73 6.05 2.05 -11.52
N PRO A 74 5.82 2.91 -10.51
CA PRO A 74 5.09 2.51 -9.34
C PRO A 74 3.68 2.04 -9.67
N TRP A 75 3.40 0.78 -9.39
CA TRP A 75 2.08 0.19 -9.41
C TRP A 75 1.35 0.51 -8.11
N GLU A 76 0.02 0.53 -8.15
CA GLU A 76 -0.83 0.68 -6.97
C GLU A 76 -2.02 -0.29 -7.03
N ILE A 77 -2.26 -0.94 -5.89
CA ILE A 77 -3.35 -1.90 -5.68
C ILE A 77 -4.20 -1.35 -4.52
N ALA A 78 -5.43 -0.95 -4.83
CA ALA A 78 -6.41 -0.59 -3.80
C ALA A 78 -6.83 -1.86 -3.06
N VAL A 79 -6.56 -1.97 -1.76
CA VAL A 79 -6.82 -3.21 -1.01
C VAL A 79 -8.21 -3.19 -0.41
N ILE A 80 -8.49 -2.18 0.41
CA ILE A 80 -9.77 -2.04 1.10
C ILE A 80 -9.95 -0.60 1.59
N GLY A 81 -11.13 -0.02 1.32
CA GLY A 81 -11.49 1.33 1.77
C GLY A 81 -10.36 2.35 1.55
N PRO A 82 -9.81 2.95 2.62
CA PRO A 82 -8.77 3.96 2.52
C PRO A 82 -7.34 3.40 2.38
N VAL A 83 -7.17 2.08 2.27
CA VAL A 83 -5.86 1.40 2.27
C VAL A 83 -5.53 0.89 0.87
N SER A 84 -4.39 1.33 0.35
CA SER A 84 -3.77 0.77 -0.86
C SER A 84 -2.31 0.39 -0.59
N VAL A 85 -1.79 -0.51 -1.42
CA VAL A 85 -0.36 -0.82 -1.45
C VAL A 85 0.22 -0.37 -2.77
N TYR A 86 1.47 0.04 -2.76
CA TYR A 86 2.17 0.48 -3.96
C TYR A 86 3.58 -0.08 -3.97
N GLY A 87 4.22 -0.01 -5.11
CA GLY A 87 5.64 -0.34 -5.22
C GLY A 87 6.14 -0.18 -6.64
N GLY A 88 7.45 -0.23 -6.81
CA GLY A 88 8.13 -0.18 -8.10
C GLY A 88 9.28 -1.18 -8.11
N ILE A 89 9.72 -1.59 -9.29
CA ILE A 89 10.78 -2.59 -9.42
C ILE A 89 11.66 -2.31 -10.63
N GLU A 90 12.96 -2.54 -10.44
CA GLU A 90 13.99 -2.59 -11.46
C GLU A 90 14.58 -4.00 -11.43
N PHE A 91 14.52 -4.69 -12.55
CA PHE A 91 14.97 -6.07 -12.71
C PHE A 91 16.26 -6.11 -13.54
N SER A 92 17.14 -7.05 -13.24
CA SER A 92 18.34 -7.32 -14.06
C SER A 92 18.45 -8.83 -14.23
N GLY A 93 18.28 -9.28 -15.48
CA GLY A 93 18.27 -10.69 -15.85
C GLY A 93 19.65 -11.37 -15.86
N GLY A 94 19.65 -12.70 -15.99
CA GLY A 94 20.83 -13.57 -15.96
C GLY A 94 20.63 -14.76 -15.01
N GLU A 95 21.61 -15.69 -14.96
CA GLU A 95 21.55 -16.84 -14.03
C GLU A 95 21.51 -16.39 -12.55
N GLU A 96 22.16 -15.27 -12.24
CA GLU A 96 22.15 -14.62 -10.93
C GLU A 96 21.36 -13.31 -11.00
N TRP A 97 20.08 -13.41 -11.34
CA TRP A 97 19.21 -12.25 -11.44
C TRP A 97 19.15 -11.45 -10.12
N VAL A 98 18.98 -10.15 -10.25
CA VAL A 98 18.81 -9.23 -9.13
C VAL A 98 17.65 -8.31 -9.45
N ALA A 99 16.81 -8.04 -8.46
CA ALA A 99 15.76 -7.05 -8.57
C ALA A 99 15.86 -6.05 -7.42
N ARG A 100 15.84 -4.76 -7.73
CA ARG A 100 15.74 -3.68 -6.76
C ARG A 100 14.30 -3.20 -6.75
N ALA A 101 13.68 -3.18 -5.59
CA ALA A 101 12.28 -2.84 -5.49
C ALA A 101 12.03 -1.90 -4.32
N GLU A 102 10.94 -1.16 -4.42
CA GLU A 102 10.32 -0.44 -3.31
C GLU A 102 8.89 -0.93 -3.19
N ALA A 103 8.41 -1.07 -1.96
CA ALA A 103 7.00 -1.33 -1.69
C ALA A 103 6.55 -0.56 -0.46
N GLY A 104 5.27 -0.25 -0.39
CA GLY A 104 4.73 0.57 0.68
C GLY A 104 3.22 0.49 0.83
N ILE A 105 2.74 1.14 1.89
CA ILE A 105 1.34 1.27 2.25
C ILE A 105 0.97 2.74 2.11
N LYS A 106 -0.16 2.99 1.44
CA LYS A 106 -0.80 4.30 1.36
C LYS A 106 -2.09 4.31 2.18
N LEU A 107 -2.36 5.46 2.77
CA LEU A 107 -3.59 5.80 3.45
C LEU A 107 -4.20 7.00 2.75
N SER A 108 -5.37 6.80 2.14
CA SER A 108 -6.07 7.82 1.35
C SER A 108 -5.15 8.50 0.33
N GLY A 109 -4.44 7.66 -0.43
CA GLY A 109 -3.50 8.07 -1.48
C GLY A 109 -2.16 8.61 -1.00
N LYS A 110 -1.94 8.77 0.32
CA LYS A 110 -0.69 9.28 0.91
C LYS A 110 0.17 8.15 1.45
N VAL A 111 1.48 8.16 1.16
CA VAL A 111 2.42 7.14 1.63
C VAL A 111 2.64 7.28 3.13
N ILE A 112 2.27 6.24 3.89
CA ILE A 112 2.49 6.19 5.36
C ILE A 112 3.59 5.20 5.76
N TRP A 113 4.01 4.34 4.83
CA TRP A 113 5.19 3.49 4.99
C TRP A 113 5.68 3.06 3.62
N SER A 114 7.00 2.99 3.45
CA SER A 114 7.63 2.28 2.36
C SER A 114 9.00 1.76 2.77
N GLU A 115 9.48 0.78 2.02
CA GLU A 115 10.77 0.14 2.24
C GLU A 115 11.37 -0.28 0.89
N GLY A 116 12.62 0.10 0.68
CA GLY A 116 13.43 -0.36 -0.45
C GLY A 116 14.13 -1.67 -0.10
N PHE A 117 14.17 -2.62 -1.03
CA PHE A 117 14.73 -3.96 -0.82
C PHE A 117 15.29 -4.55 -2.10
N ASN A 118 16.11 -5.59 -1.96
CA ASN A 118 16.66 -6.33 -3.09
C ASN A 118 16.21 -7.79 -3.03
N LEU A 119 15.79 -8.32 -4.17
CA LEU A 119 15.54 -9.73 -4.38
C LEU A 119 16.61 -10.33 -5.29
N ASN A 120 16.87 -11.62 -5.13
CA ASN A 120 17.75 -12.38 -6.01
C ASN A 120 17.34 -13.87 -6.02
N SER A 121 18.08 -14.67 -6.78
CA SER A 121 17.89 -16.13 -6.91
C SER A 121 17.77 -16.87 -5.56
N LYS A 122 18.42 -16.39 -4.49
CA LYS A 122 18.44 -17.00 -3.16
C LYS A 122 17.41 -16.42 -2.19
N MET A 123 17.04 -15.16 -2.39
CA MET A 123 16.04 -14.43 -1.60
C MET A 123 15.04 -13.81 -2.57
N ASN A 124 14.14 -14.65 -3.06
CA ASN A 124 13.22 -14.31 -4.14
C ASN A 124 11.91 -13.67 -3.66
N SER A 125 11.73 -13.55 -2.34
CA SER A 125 10.58 -12.87 -1.75
C SER A 125 10.93 -12.29 -0.38
N ILE A 126 10.15 -11.30 0.02
CA ILE A 126 10.25 -10.63 1.31
C ILE A 126 8.85 -10.29 1.80
N SER A 127 8.66 -10.25 3.11
CA SER A 127 7.37 -9.96 3.72
C SER A 127 7.51 -9.01 4.89
N TRP A 128 6.54 -8.12 5.04
CA TRP A 128 6.44 -7.19 6.15
C TRP A 128 5.06 -7.25 6.78
N GLU A 129 5.03 -6.98 8.08
CA GLU A 129 3.81 -6.69 8.82
C GLU A 129 3.98 -5.32 9.50
N LYS A 130 3.03 -4.41 9.29
CA LYS A 130 3.09 -3.05 9.82
C LYS A 130 1.75 -2.68 10.45
N ARG A 131 1.82 -2.02 11.61
CA ARG A 131 0.67 -1.40 12.28
C ARG A 131 0.93 0.09 12.43
N LEU A 132 0.10 0.91 11.80
CA LEU A 132 0.26 2.35 11.65
C LEU A 132 -1.03 3.05 12.11
N GLY A 133 -1.25 3.06 13.43
CA GLY A 133 -2.41 3.69 14.05
C GLY A 133 -3.73 3.02 13.63
N VAL A 134 -4.43 3.64 12.68
CA VAL A 134 -5.72 3.18 12.13
C VAL A 134 -5.59 2.17 10.99
N VAL A 135 -4.37 1.87 10.56
CA VAL A 135 -4.07 0.91 9.50
C VAL A 135 -3.24 -0.23 10.06
N TRP A 136 -3.51 -1.44 9.60
CA TRP A 136 -2.61 -2.58 9.73
C TRP A 136 -2.49 -3.26 8.38
N GLY A 137 -1.33 -3.83 8.07
CA GLY A 137 -1.17 -4.57 6.83
C GLY A 137 -0.02 -5.55 6.85
N LYS A 138 -0.20 -6.63 6.08
CA LYS A 138 0.83 -7.57 5.66
C LYS A 138 1.05 -7.41 4.18
N LEU A 139 2.31 -7.34 3.77
CA LEU A 139 2.69 -7.23 2.38
C LEU A 139 3.82 -8.20 2.09
N THR A 140 3.64 -9.02 1.06
CA THR A 140 4.65 -9.92 0.53
C THR A 140 4.88 -9.57 -0.92
N VAL A 141 6.14 -9.28 -1.27
CA VAL A 141 6.57 -9.07 -2.65
C VAL A 141 7.57 -10.15 -3.00
N GLY A 142 7.42 -10.76 -4.17
CA GLY A 142 8.35 -11.78 -4.64
C GLY A 142 8.34 -11.99 -6.14
N ILE A 143 9.41 -12.61 -6.63
CA ILE A 143 9.58 -13.05 -8.01
C ILE A 143 9.48 -14.58 -8.03
N ARG A 144 8.54 -15.13 -8.80
CA ARG A 144 8.22 -16.56 -8.81
C ARG A 144 8.19 -17.15 -10.22
N GLY A 145 8.51 -18.44 -10.31
CA GLY A 145 8.46 -19.23 -11.54
C GLY A 145 9.59 -18.92 -12.54
N ASP A 146 9.65 -19.73 -13.59
CA ASP A 146 10.74 -19.70 -14.59
C ASP A 146 10.73 -18.45 -15.47
N LYS A 147 9.58 -17.74 -15.52
CA LYS A 147 9.42 -16.45 -16.22
C LYS A 147 9.61 -15.25 -15.30
N HIS A 148 10.18 -15.46 -14.10
CA HIS A 148 10.43 -14.41 -13.12
C HIS A 148 9.22 -13.47 -12.93
N CYS A 149 8.08 -14.03 -12.53
CA CYS A 149 6.85 -13.24 -12.39
C CYS A 149 6.81 -12.49 -11.06
N LEU A 150 6.61 -11.18 -11.12
CA LEU A 150 6.38 -10.34 -9.95
C LEU A 150 5.00 -10.62 -9.38
N THR A 151 4.99 -11.14 -8.16
CA THR A 151 3.80 -11.40 -7.34
C THR A 151 3.79 -10.48 -6.14
N VAL A 152 2.61 -9.92 -5.84
CA VAL A 152 2.37 -9.08 -4.67
C VAL A 152 1.12 -9.60 -3.99
N SER A 153 1.24 -9.99 -2.74
CA SER A 153 0.14 -10.56 -1.96
C SER A 153 0.17 -10.03 -0.54
N GLY A 154 -0.96 -10.13 0.16
CA GLY A 154 -1.04 -9.63 1.52
C GLY A 154 -2.44 -9.44 2.03
N GLU A 155 -2.53 -8.66 3.10
CA GLU A 155 -3.78 -8.28 3.76
C GLU A 155 -3.66 -6.82 4.20
N GLY A 156 -4.69 -6.03 3.93
CA GLY A 156 -4.80 -4.65 4.41
C GLY A 156 -6.00 -4.53 5.31
N CYS A 157 -5.87 -3.79 6.41
CA CYS A 157 -6.96 -3.50 7.33
C CYS A 157 -7.02 -2.01 7.68
N TYR A 158 -8.24 -1.51 7.89
CA TYR A 158 -8.48 -0.20 8.49
C TYR A 158 -9.43 -0.32 9.70
N TRP A 159 -9.36 0.67 10.59
CA TRP A 159 -10.21 0.74 11.78
C TRP A 159 -11.48 1.56 11.54
N TRP A 160 -12.65 0.93 11.67
CA TRP A 160 -13.92 1.63 11.67
C TRP A 160 -14.91 0.99 12.64
N GLY A 161 -14.77 1.33 13.93
CA GLY A 161 -15.44 0.71 15.08
C GLY A 161 -14.94 -0.70 15.41
N LYS A 162 -14.39 -1.39 14.40
CA LYS A 162 -13.68 -2.66 14.43
C LYS A 162 -12.66 -2.69 13.29
N TRP A 163 -11.78 -3.69 13.27
CA TRP A 163 -10.93 -3.91 12.11
C TRP A 163 -11.73 -4.47 10.94
N HIS A 164 -11.58 -3.84 9.79
CA HIS A 164 -12.08 -4.32 8.51
C HIS A 164 -10.88 -4.67 7.65
N CYS A 165 -10.83 -5.90 7.14
CA CYS A 165 -9.65 -6.46 6.50
C CYS A 165 -10.02 -7.11 5.17
N ALA A 166 -9.13 -6.98 4.18
CA ALA A 166 -9.21 -7.72 2.93
C ALA A 166 -7.84 -8.22 2.51
N GLY A 167 -7.81 -9.44 1.98
CA GLY A 167 -6.64 -10.02 1.33
C GLY A 167 -6.55 -9.63 -0.14
N PHE A 168 -5.35 -9.68 -0.69
CA PHE A 168 -5.08 -9.54 -2.12
C PHE A 168 -3.94 -10.48 -2.53
N ASP A 169 -3.98 -10.96 -3.77
CA ASP A 169 -2.93 -11.77 -4.38
C ASP A 169 -2.92 -11.50 -5.88
N GLU A 170 -1.90 -10.78 -6.33
CA GLU A 170 -1.82 -10.24 -7.68
C GLU A 170 -0.49 -10.62 -8.34
N THR A 171 -0.58 -11.07 -9.59
CA THR A 171 0.59 -11.17 -10.48
C THR A 171 0.63 -9.93 -11.37
N LEU A 172 1.63 -9.09 -11.15
CA LEU A 172 1.75 -7.80 -11.83
C LEU A 172 2.30 -7.94 -13.25
N GLY A 173 3.18 -8.91 -13.46
CA GLY A 173 3.72 -9.27 -14.77
C GLY A 173 4.89 -10.24 -14.63
N CYS A 174 5.55 -10.53 -15.74
CA CYS A 174 6.71 -11.42 -15.79
C CYS A 174 7.87 -10.76 -16.56
N PHE A 175 9.10 -11.06 -16.17
CA PHE A 175 10.31 -10.59 -16.85
C PHE A 175 10.82 -11.68 -17.81
N GLY A 176 11.10 -11.32 -19.06
CA GLY A 176 11.57 -12.25 -20.10
C GLY A 176 10.84 -12.12 -21.44
#